data_AF-A0A6N9C9T5-F1
#
_entry.id   AF-A0A6N9C9T5-F1
#
_cell.length_a   1.000
_cell.length_b   1.000
_cell.length_c   1.000
_cell.angle_alpha   90.00
_cell.angle_beta   90.00
_cell.angle_gamma   90.00
#
_symmetry.space_group_name_H-M   'P 1'
#
loop_
_entity.id
_entity.type
_entity.pdbx_description
1 polymer ?
#
loop_
_entity_poly.entity_id
_entity_poly.type
_entity_poly.pdbx_seq_one_letter_code
_entity_poly.pdbx_strand_id
1 'polypeptide(L)'
;LRCALESLALKYRWVFEKLEVIHGEAIDMIHIVGGGAQSQILCQFTADATGTPVIAGPVEATAIGNIAVQAIACGLIRSISETREIVRQSFDVITYEPQDSTQWDEAYERFLNITRMPS
;
A
#
# COMPACT_ATOMS: atom_id res chain seq x y z
N LEU A 1 6.78 18.83 6.91
CA LEU A 1 5.95 17.85 6.17
C LEU A 1 6.74 16.60 5.80
N ARG A 2 7.91 16.69 5.14
CA ARG A 2 8.74 15.53 4.75
C ARG A 2 9.05 14.54 5.89
N CYS A 3 9.56 15.02 7.03
CA CYS A 3 9.83 14.19 8.22
C CYS A 3 8.59 13.39 8.71
N ALA A 4 7.38 13.95 8.59
CA ALA A 4 6.16 13.24 8.96
C ALA A 4 5.78 12.13 7.96
N LEU A 5 6.08 12.32 6.66
CA LEU A 5 5.85 11.29 5.64
C LEU A 5 6.91 10.19 5.73
N GLU A 6 8.17 10.55 5.96
CA GLU A 6 9.26 9.60 6.21
C GLU A 6 8.96 8.72 7.44
N SER A 7 8.56 9.32 8.57
CA SER A 7 8.23 8.55 9.76
C SER A 7 7.01 7.65 9.56
N LEU A 8 6.05 8.05 8.73
CA LEU A 8 4.91 7.22 8.36
C LEU A 8 5.34 6.03 7.48
N ALA A 9 6.18 6.27 6.47
CA ALA A 9 6.72 5.20 5.62
C ALA A 9 7.56 4.20 6.42
N LEU A 10 8.40 4.67 7.34
CA LEU A 10 9.18 3.81 8.24
C LEU A 10 8.26 3.02 9.20
N LYS A 11 7.17 3.63 9.66
CA LYS A 11 6.17 2.91 10.45
C LYS A 11 5.42 1.87 9.61
N TYR A 12 5.15 2.16 8.34
CA TYR A 12 4.57 1.18 7.41
C TYR A 12 5.50 0.00 7.20
N ARG A 13 6.81 0.25 6.95
CA ARG A 13 7.83 -0.82 6.90
C ARG A 13 7.78 -1.70 8.14
N TRP A 14 7.76 -1.09 9.33
CA TRP A 14 7.68 -1.87 10.56
C TRP A 14 6.43 -2.75 10.65
N VAL A 15 5.26 -2.21 10.29
CA VAL A 15 4.02 -3.02 10.29
C VAL A 15 4.10 -4.10 9.21
N PHE A 16 4.63 -3.78 8.05
CA PHE A 16 4.78 -4.67 6.91
C PHE A 16 5.66 -5.88 7.23
N GLU A 17 6.85 -5.67 7.79
CA GLU A 17 7.74 -6.76 8.23
C GLU A 17 7.05 -7.68 9.25
N LYS A 18 6.23 -7.13 10.15
CA LYS A 18 5.42 -7.94 11.08
C LYS A 18 4.32 -8.72 10.39
N LEU A 19 3.67 -8.14 9.37
CA LEU A 19 2.67 -8.84 8.58
C LEU A 19 3.30 -10.02 7.82
N GLU A 20 4.51 -9.87 7.27
CA GLU A 20 5.22 -10.97 6.61
C GLU A 20 5.55 -12.09 7.60
N VAL A 21 6.01 -11.77 8.82
CA VAL A 21 6.25 -12.78 9.87
C VAL A 21 4.96 -13.53 10.23
N ILE A 22 3.82 -12.83 10.31
CA ILE A 22 2.53 -13.45 10.62
C ILE A 22 2.01 -14.28 9.43
N HIS A 23 2.21 -13.79 8.21
CA HIS A 23 1.78 -14.45 6.99
C HIS A 23 2.59 -15.70 6.70
N GLY A 24 3.88 -15.70 7.04
CA GLY A 24 4.83 -16.80 6.83
C GLY A 24 5.47 -16.81 5.43
N GLU A 25 5.10 -15.87 4.56
CA GLU A 25 5.61 -15.71 3.19
C GLU A 25 5.87 -14.23 2.92
N ALA A 26 6.78 -13.96 1.97
CA ALA A 26 7.06 -12.59 1.52
C ALA A 26 5.84 -12.01 0.81
N ILE A 27 5.58 -10.72 1.00
CA ILE A 27 4.49 -10.01 0.33
C ILE A 27 5.07 -9.25 -0.86
N ASP A 28 4.71 -9.65 -2.07
CA ASP A 28 5.32 -9.10 -3.30
C ASP A 28 4.79 -7.71 -3.70
N MET A 29 3.73 -7.21 -3.06
CA MET A 29 3.05 -5.99 -3.49
C MET A 29 2.18 -5.34 -2.41
N ILE A 30 2.21 -4.02 -2.35
CA ILE A 30 1.36 -3.20 -1.47
C ILE A 30 0.34 -2.44 -2.32
N HIS A 31 -0.95 -2.55 -1.96
CA HIS A 31 -2.01 -1.72 -2.56
C HIS A 31 -2.41 -0.59 -1.61
N ILE A 32 -2.16 0.65 -2.00
CA ILE A 32 -2.65 1.83 -1.28
C ILE A 32 -3.89 2.35 -2.00
N VAL A 33 -5.00 2.44 -1.27
CA VAL A 33 -6.27 2.97 -1.78
C VAL A 33 -6.73 4.18 -0.96
N GLY A 34 -7.80 4.85 -1.38
CA GLY A 34 -8.34 5.97 -0.61
C GLY A 34 -7.56 7.27 -0.81
N GLY A 35 -7.74 8.22 0.12
CA GLY A 35 -7.01 9.49 0.11
C GLY A 35 -5.48 9.34 0.20
N GLY A 36 -4.99 8.25 0.83
CA GLY A 36 -3.56 7.96 0.91
C GLY A 36 -2.90 7.73 -0.45
N ALA A 37 -3.65 7.16 -1.40
CA ALA A 37 -3.17 6.89 -2.76
C ALA A 37 -2.87 8.17 -3.56
N GLN A 38 -3.43 9.31 -3.16
CA GLN A 38 -3.18 10.60 -3.82
C GLN A 38 -1.82 11.20 -3.44
N SER A 39 -1.20 10.75 -2.33
CA SER A 39 0.10 11.25 -1.91
C SER A 39 1.21 10.50 -2.62
N GLN A 40 1.62 11.02 -3.79
CA GLN A 40 2.69 10.43 -4.61
C GLN A 40 3.99 10.22 -3.81
N ILE A 41 4.37 11.22 -3.01
CA ILE A 41 5.57 11.17 -2.17
C ILE A 41 5.46 10.06 -1.12
N LEU A 42 4.30 9.92 -0.46
CA LEU A 42 4.13 8.85 0.53
C LEU A 42 4.12 7.47 -0.14
N CYS A 43 3.52 7.33 -1.32
CA CYS A 43 3.51 6.08 -2.07
C CYS A 43 4.94 5.66 -2.45
N GLN A 44 5.73 6.58 -3.00
CA GLN A 44 7.14 6.31 -3.34
C GLN A 44 7.95 5.99 -2.07
N PHE A 45 7.84 6.79 -1.01
CA PHE A 45 8.55 6.52 0.25
C PHE A 45 8.16 5.18 0.87
N THR A 46 6.90 4.76 0.71
CA THR A 46 6.46 3.44 1.18
C THR A 46 7.14 2.35 0.36
N ALA A 47 7.19 2.47 -0.97
CA ALA A 47 7.86 1.51 -1.84
C ALA A 47 9.35 1.41 -1.50
N ASP A 48 10.03 2.54 -1.37
CA ASP A 48 11.45 2.60 -1.05
C ASP A 48 11.76 2.03 0.34
N ALA A 49 10.97 2.41 1.34
CA ALA A 49 11.18 1.96 2.71
C ALA A 49 10.93 0.47 2.89
N THR A 50 9.90 -0.07 2.24
CA THR A 50 9.54 -1.50 2.33
C THR A 50 10.31 -2.38 1.35
N GLY A 51 11.00 -1.80 0.38
CA GLY A 51 11.59 -2.55 -0.73
C GLY A 51 10.56 -3.29 -1.58
N THR A 52 9.28 -2.92 -1.49
CA THR A 52 8.15 -3.63 -2.11
C THR A 52 7.38 -2.70 -3.06
N PRO A 53 7.02 -3.13 -4.28
CA PRO A 53 6.23 -2.31 -5.20
C PRO A 53 4.90 -1.85 -4.59
N VAL A 54 4.54 -0.58 -4.82
CA VAL A 54 3.28 0.01 -4.36
C VAL A 54 2.39 0.32 -5.56
N ILE A 55 1.17 -0.23 -5.58
CA ILE A 55 0.09 0.18 -6.47
C ILE A 55 -0.82 1.16 -5.75
N ALA A 56 -0.90 2.40 -6.23
CA ALA A 56 -1.75 3.44 -5.69
C ALA A 56 -3.03 3.61 -6.52
N GLY A 57 -4.17 3.48 -5.87
CA GLY A 57 -5.51 3.67 -6.44
C GLY A 57 -6.36 2.40 -6.42
N PRO A 58 -7.67 2.51 -6.67
CA PRO A 58 -8.41 3.76 -6.91
C PRO A 58 -8.65 4.57 -5.62
N VAL A 59 -8.86 5.88 -5.76
CA VAL A 59 -9.12 6.78 -4.61
C VAL A 59 -10.46 6.45 -3.97
N GLU A 60 -11.49 6.16 -4.76
CA GLU A 60 -12.83 5.86 -4.26
C GLU A 60 -13.05 4.36 -3.94
N ALA A 61 -12.00 3.62 -3.58
CA ALA A 61 -12.06 2.16 -3.39
C ALA A 61 -13.20 1.69 -2.48
N THR A 62 -13.51 2.43 -1.40
CA THR A 62 -14.64 2.10 -0.50
C THR A 62 -15.99 2.20 -1.22
N ALA A 63 -16.21 3.26 -2.01
CA ALA A 63 -17.45 3.46 -2.76
C ALA A 63 -17.57 2.41 -3.88
N ILE A 64 -16.46 2.14 -4.59
CA ILE A 64 -16.39 1.11 -5.63
C ILE A 64 -16.72 -0.26 -5.04
N GLY A 65 -16.13 -0.62 -3.90
CA GLY A 65 -16.41 -1.88 -3.21
C GLY A 65 -17.88 -2.01 -2.81
N ASN A 66 -18.50 -0.92 -2.33
CA ASN A 66 -19.92 -0.90 -1.97
C ASN A 66 -20.84 -1.14 -3.19
N ILE A 67 -20.59 -0.42 -4.29
CA ILE A 67 -21.33 -0.59 -5.55
C ILE A 67 -21.14 -2.01 -6.09
N ALA A 68 -19.93 -2.55 -6.02
CA ALA A 68 -19.62 -3.88 -6.52
C ALA A 68 -20.40 -4.97 -5.79
N VAL A 69 -20.44 -4.96 -4.45
CA VAL A 69 -21.19 -5.98 -3.70
C VAL A 69 -22.70 -5.88 -3.93
N GLN A 70 -23.23 -4.67 -4.13
CA GLN A 70 -24.63 -4.45 -4.50
C GLN A 70 -24.93 -4.96 -5.92
N ALA A 71 -24.04 -4.70 -6.87
CA ALA A 71 -24.16 -5.20 -8.24
C ALA A 71 -24.09 -6.74 -8.31
N ILE A 72 -23.25 -7.37 -7.49
CA ILE A 72 -23.24 -8.83 -7.33
C ILE A 72 -24.57 -9.33 -6.76
N ALA A 73 -25.08 -8.70 -5.69
CA ALA A 73 -26.35 -9.08 -5.08
C ALA A 73 -27.54 -8.94 -6.05
N CYS A 74 -27.48 -7.96 -6.96
CA CYS A 74 -28.48 -7.76 -8.02
C CYS A 74 -28.27 -8.65 -9.25
N GLY A 75 -27.24 -9.51 -9.28
CA GLY A 75 -26.92 -10.38 -10.41
C GLY A 75 -26.37 -9.64 -11.64
N LEU A 76 -25.95 -8.38 -11.49
CA LEU A 76 -25.36 -7.57 -12.57
C LEU A 76 -23.88 -7.88 -12.80
N ILE A 77 -23.18 -8.34 -11.76
CA ILE A 77 -21.80 -8.83 -11.80
C ILE A 77 -21.79 -10.25 -11.24
N ARG A 78 -21.10 -11.16 -11.94
CA ARG A 78 -21.10 -12.60 -11.68
C ARG A 78 -20.19 -13.00 -10.53
N SER A 79 -19.12 -12.24 -10.26
CA SER A 79 -18.12 -12.60 -9.25
C SER A 79 -17.23 -11.44 -8.81
N ILE A 80 -16.53 -11.63 -7.69
CA ILE A 80 -15.46 -10.72 -7.23
C ILE A 80 -14.33 -10.62 -8.27
N SER A 81 -14.01 -11.71 -8.98
CA SER A 81 -12.99 -11.68 -10.03
C SER A 81 -13.39 -10.77 -11.18
N GLU A 82 -14.64 -10.83 -11.62
CA GLU A 82 -15.18 -9.92 -12.64
C GLU A 82 -15.21 -8.47 -12.13
N THR A 83 -15.54 -8.24 -10.85
CA THR A 83 -15.39 -6.92 -10.24
C THR A 83 -13.96 -6.39 -10.36
N ARG A 84 -12.94 -7.20 -10.05
CA ARG A 84 -11.54 -6.76 -10.13
C ARG A 84 -11.15 -6.36 -11.54
N GLU A 85 -11.63 -7.09 -12.56
CA GLU A 85 -11.39 -6.75 -13.97
C GLU A 85 -12.06 -5.42 -14.33
N ILE A 86 -13.34 -5.24 -13.97
CA ILE A 86 -14.07 -3.99 -14.21
C ILE A 86 -13.34 -2.81 -13.57
N VAL A 87 -12.91 -2.94 -12.31
CA VAL A 87 -12.17 -1.88 -11.60
C VAL A 87 -10.86 -1.56 -12.32
N ARG A 88 -10.09 -2.58 -12.72
CA ARG A 88 -8.83 -2.41 -13.44
C ARG A 88 -9.00 -1.69 -14.78
N GLN A 89 -10.12 -1.90 -15.45
CA GLN A 89 -10.42 -1.26 -16.73
C GLN A 89 -11.06 0.14 -16.58
N SER A 90 -11.56 0.48 -15.39
CA SER A 90 -12.32 1.72 -15.16
C SER A 90 -11.52 2.82 -14.49
N PHE A 91 -10.41 2.50 -13.81
CA PHE A 91 -9.65 3.45 -13.02
C PHE A 91 -8.15 3.31 -13.29
N ASP A 92 -7.49 4.45 -13.45
CA ASP A 92 -6.03 4.50 -13.50
C ASP A 92 -5.45 4.18 -12.13
N VAL A 93 -4.38 3.38 -12.13
CA VAL A 93 -3.54 3.12 -10.96
C VAL A 93 -2.09 3.41 -11.31
N ILE A 94 -1.34 3.90 -10.32
CA ILE A 94 0.08 4.22 -10.50
C ILE A 94 0.88 3.19 -9.72
N THR A 95 1.89 2.60 -10.37
CA THR A 95 2.84 1.71 -9.70
C THR A 95 4.11 2.49 -9.37
N TYR A 96 4.54 2.41 -8.11
CA TYR A 96 5.79 2.97 -7.61
C TYR A 96 6.73 1.80 -7.30
N GLU A 97 7.82 1.72 -8.06
CA GLU A 97 8.89 0.75 -7.82
C GLU A 97 9.85 1.31 -6.75
N PRO A 98 10.41 0.45 -5.87
CA PRO A 98 11.40 0.88 -4.88
C PRO A 98 12.62 1.54 -5.52
N GLN A 99 13.06 2.65 -4.95
CA GLN A 99 14.23 3.42 -5.33
C GLN A 99 15.12 3.64 -4.09
N ASP A 100 16.44 3.53 -4.24
CA ASP A 100 17.42 3.89 -3.22
C ASP A 100 17.22 3.26 -1.81
N SER A 101 17.00 1.94 -1.76
CA SER A 101 16.72 1.18 -0.51
C SER A 101 17.76 1.37 0.61
N THR A 102 19.04 1.56 0.26
CA THR A 102 20.13 1.70 1.26
C THR A 102 19.92 2.89 2.21
N GLN A 103 19.47 4.04 1.70
CA GLN A 103 19.23 5.21 2.55
C GLN A 103 18.06 4.96 3.51
N TRP A 104 17.07 4.20 3.06
CA TRP A 104 15.90 3.86 3.85
C TRP A 104 16.19 2.82 4.92
N ASP A 105 17.11 1.88 4.67
CA ASP A 105 17.60 0.94 5.68
C ASP A 105 18.28 1.68 6.84
N GLU A 106 19.19 2.61 6.56
CA GLU A 106 19.84 3.42 7.60
C GLU A 106 18.82 4.29 8.37
N ALA A 107 17.86 4.87 7.66
CA ALA A 107 16.80 5.66 8.27
C ALA A 107 15.89 4.80 9.17
N TYR A 108 15.63 3.56 8.78
CA TYR A 108 14.82 2.61 9.52
C TYR A 108 15.50 2.16 10.81
N GLU A 109 16.78 1.79 10.74
CA GLU A 109 17.58 1.47 11.93
C GLU A 109 17.57 2.63 12.93
N ARG A 110 17.76 3.86 12.46
CA ARG A 110 17.65 5.06 13.31
C ARG A 110 16.26 5.22 13.91
N PHE A 111 15.21 4.98 13.13
CA PHE A 111 13.82 5.08 13.57
C PHE A 111 13.48 4.06 14.67
N LEU A 112 13.90 2.81 14.53
CA LEU A 112 13.72 1.77 15.57
C LEU A 112 14.41 2.16 16.87
N ASN A 113 15.65 2.65 16.78
CA ASN A 113 16.42 3.11 17.94
C ASN A 113 15.75 4.28 18.69
N ILE A 114 15.22 5.26 17.95
CA ILE A 114 14.55 6.43 18.55
C ILE A 114 13.21 6.05 19.17
N THR A 115 12.41 5.24 18.47
CA THR A 115 11.05 4.89 18.89
C THR A 115 10.98 3.73 19.87
N ARG A 116 12.10 3.00 20.04
CA ARG A 116 12.19 1.77 20.85
C ARG A 116 11.15 0.73 20.45
N MET A 117 10.79 0.68 19.17
CA MET A 117 9.88 -0.33 18.65
C MET A 117 10.58 -1.69 18.63
N PRO A 118 9.88 -2.77 19.02
CA PRO A 118 10.47 -4.09 19.01
C PRO A 118 10.68 -4.55 17.56
N SER A 119 11.87 -5.09 17.30
CA SER A 119 12.21 -5.77 16.06
C SER A 119 11.47 -7.09 15.91
#